data_AF-A0A920KAG0-F1
#
_entry.id   AF-A0A920KAG0-F1
#
_cell.length_a   1.000
_cell.length_b   1.000
_cell.length_c   1.000
_cell.angle_alpha   90.00
_cell.angle_beta   90.00
_cell.angle_gamma   90.00
#
_symmetry.space_group_name_H-M   'P 1'
#
loop_
_entity.id
_entity.type
_entity.pdbx_description
1 polymer ?
#
loop_
_entity_poly.entity_id
_entity_poly.type
_entity_poly.pdbx_seq_one_letter_code
_entity_poly.pdbx_strand_id
1 'polypeptide(L)' 'MSVAFGHTSKIGKRVVVLGGGNTAMDCCRTAKRLGGEDVKVIVRSPFDTMKASPGKSKMLRMKILKF' A
#
# COMPACT_ATOMS: atom_id res chain seq x y z
N MET A 1 -8.07 -8.14 -7.97
CA MET A 1 -7.48 -6.81 -7.72
C MET A 1 -7.75 -5.98 -8.95
N SER A 2 -8.59 -4.96 -8.87
CA SER A 2 -8.87 -4.10 -10.03
C SER A 2 -7.77 -3.05 -10.13
N VAL A 3 -7.01 -3.08 -11.21
CA VAL A 3 -6.13 -1.99 -11.60
C VAL A 3 -6.94 -1.18 -12.61
N ALA A 4 -7.28 0.07 -12.27
CA ALA A 4 -7.77 1.00 -13.27
C ALA A 4 -6.63 1.22 -14.28
N PHE A 5 -6.73 0.57 -15.43
CA PHE A 5 -5.70 0.53 -16.46
C PHE A 5 -5.58 1.92 -17.09
N GLY A 6 -4.40 2.54 -16.96
CA GLY A 6 -4.12 3.88 -17.51
C GLY A 6 -2.95 4.60 -16.84
N HIS A 7 -2.63 4.25 -15.58
CA HIS A 7 -1.55 4.87 -14.81
C HIS A 7 -0.26 4.02 -14.80
N THR A 8 0.24 3.64 -15.99
CA THR A 8 1.47 2.84 -16.10
C THR A 8 2.75 3.69 -16.03
N SER A 9 2.66 4.99 -16.34
CA SER A 9 3.82 5.91 -16.39
C SER A 9 3.88 6.90 -15.23
N LYS A 10 2.73 7.37 -14.72
CA LYS A 10 2.62 8.31 -13.59
C LYS A 10 1.37 8.07 -12.76
N ILE A 11 1.48 8.33 -11.45
CA ILE A 11 0.37 8.32 -10.49
C ILE A 11 0.25 9.66 -9.76
N GLY A 12 -0.84 9.84 -9.02
CA GLY A 12 -1.00 11.01 -8.14
C GLY A 12 0.00 10.99 -6.98
N LYS A 13 0.32 12.18 -6.45
CA LYS A 13 1.24 12.35 -5.31
C LYS A 13 0.79 11.61 -4.05
N ARG A 14 -0.53 11.44 -3.86
CA ARG A 14 -1.13 10.77 -2.71
C ARG A 14 -1.76 9.46 -3.15
N VAL A 15 -1.37 8.36 -2.49
CA VAL A 15 -1.81 7.01 -2.84
C VAL A 15 -2.26 6.28 -1.59
N VAL A 16 -3.41 5.65 -1.66
CA VAL A 16 -3.95 4.80 -0.60
C VAL A 16 -4.06 3.37 -1.11
N VAL A 17 -3.47 2.44 -0.37
CA VAL A 17 -3.57 1.00 -0.64
C VAL A 17 -4.37 0.35 0.48
N LEU A 18 -5.43 -0.36 0.13
CA LEU A 18 -6.27 -1.07 1.08
C LEU A 18 -5.87 -2.55 1.12
N GLY A 19 -5.32 -3.02 2.24
CA GLY A 19 -4.93 -4.42 2.43
C GLY A 19 -3.62 -4.60 3.20
N GLY A 20 -3.48 -5.74 3.90
CA GLY A 20 -2.32 -6.06 4.76
C GLY A 20 -1.52 -7.29 4.32
N GLY A 21 -1.57 -7.64 3.03
CA GLY A 21 -0.85 -8.78 2.47
C GLY A 21 0.34 -8.37 1.61
N ASN A 22 1.14 -9.35 1.18
CA ASN A 22 2.28 -9.12 0.28
C ASN A 22 1.90 -8.33 -0.98
N THR A 23 0.73 -8.60 -1.55
CA THR A 23 0.18 -7.86 -2.71
C THR A 23 0.03 -6.36 -2.44
N ALA A 24 -0.46 -5.98 -1.26
CA ALA A 24 -0.59 -4.57 -0.89
C ALA A 24 0.77 -3.88 -0.77
N MET A 25 1.78 -4.60 -0.28
CA MET A 25 3.15 -4.10 -0.17
C MET A 25 3.80 -3.91 -1.54
N ASP A 26 3.56 -4.83 -2.46
CA ASP A 26 4.07 -4.73 -3.83
C ASP A 26 3.38 -3.57 -4.57
N CYS A 27 2.07 -3.35 -4.38
CA CYS A 27 1.37 -2.15 -4.87
C CYS A 27 2.01 -0.86 -4.36
N CYS A 28 2.35 -0.81 -3.07
CA CYS A 28 2.96 0.39 -2.49
C CYS A 28 4.36 0.68 -3.03
N ARG A 29 5.16 -0.36 -3.28
CA ARG A 29 6.48 -0.22 -3.90
C ARG A 29 6.37 0.32 -5.31
N THR A 30 5.47 -0.24 -6.09
CA THR A 30 5.17 0.25 -7.45
C THR A 30 4.68 1.69 -7.39
N ALA A 31 3.81 2.04 -6.44
CA ALA A 31 3.34 3.40 -6.29
C ALA A 31 4.48 4.39 -5.99
N LYS A 32 5.38 4.06 -5.05
CA LYS A 32 6.57 4.89 -4.78
C LYS A 32 7.46 5.06 -6.01
N ARG A 33 7.68 3.98 -6.79
CA ARG A 33 8.48 4.01 -8.03
C ARG A 33 7.86 4.88 -9.13
N LEU A 34 6.53 4.95 -9.19
CA LEU A 34 5.80 5.77 -10.16
C LEU A 34 5.67 7.24 -9.74
N GLY A 35 6.33 7.66 -8.65
CA GLY A 35 6.36 9.05 -8.19
C GLY A 35 5.34 9.39 -7.08
N GLY A 36 4.79 8.39 -6.40
CA GLY A 36 3.94 8.62 -5.22
C GLY A 36 4.75 9.14 -4.03
N GLU A 37 4.52 10.39 -3.63
CA GLU A 37 5.17 11.06 -2.50
C GLU A 37 4.62 10.58 -1.15
N ASP A 38 3.29 10.45 -1.04
CA ASP A 38 2.58 10.04 0.18
C ASP A 38 1.78 8.76 -0.08
N VAL A 39 2.43 7.62 0.15
CA VAL A 39 1.84 6.28 -0.01
C VAL A 39 1.48 5.71 1.35
N LYS A 40 0.18 5.46 1.58
CA LYS A 40 -0.37 4.93 2.83
C LYS A 40 -1.01 3.57 2.61
N VAL A 41 -0.75 2.66 3.54
CA VAL A 41 -1.46 1.38 3.61
C VAL A 41 -2.52 1.47 4.69
N ILE A 42 -3.74 1.11 4.34
CA ILE A 42 -4.84 0.99 5.29
C ILE A 42 -5.20 -0.48 5.43
N VAL A 43 -5.17 -0.96 6.66
CA VAL A 43 -5.58 -2.32 7.02
C VAL A 43 -6.82 -2.27 7.90
N ARG A 44 -7.71 -3.24 7.72
CA ARG A 44 -8.89 -3.42 8.59
C ARG A 44 -8.60 -4.31 9.79
N SER A 45 -7.48 -5.02 9.77
CA SER A 45 -7.11 -6.00 10.79
C SER A 45 -5.88 -5.53 11.58
N PRO A 46 -5.68 -6.01 12.82
CA PRO A 46 -4.52 -5.66 13.64
C PRO A 46 -3.20 -5.96 12.93
N PHE A 47 -2.16 -5.20 13.27
CA PHE A 47 -0.82 -5.37 12.69
C PHE A 47 -0.27 -6.79 12.87
N ASP A 48 -0.60 -7.47 13.98
CA ASP A 48 -0.18 -8.85 14.24
C ASP A 48 -0.76 -9.88 13.25
N THR A 49 -1.87 -9.54 12.58
CA THR A 49 -2.50 -10.42 11.60
C THR A 49 -2.00 -10.18 10.17
N MET A 50 -1.00 -9.32 10.01
CA MET A 50 -0.48 -8.94 8.71
C MET A 50 0.26 -10.10 8.06
N LYS A 51 -0.16 -10.46 6.84
CA LYS A 51 0.45 -11.54 6.04
C LYS A 51 1.73 -11.11 5.34
N ALA A 52 2.09 -9.83 5.42
CA ALA A 52 3.32 -9.31 4.86
C ALA A 52 4.49 -9.60 5.79
N SER A 53 5.61 -10.07 5.23
CA SER A 53 6.82 -10.34 6.01
C SER A 53 7.29 -9.08 6.74
N PRO A 54 7.82 -9.19 7.99
CA PRO A 54 8.18 -8.05 8.82
C PRO A 54 9.08 -7.00 8.13
N GLY A 55 9.99 -7.47 7.26
CA GLY A 55 10.87 -6.60 6.48
C GLY A 55 10.16 -5.77 5.40
N LYS A 56 9.04 -6.24 4.84
CA LYS A 56 8.27 -5.47 3.86
C LYS A 56 7.45 -4.36 4.54
N SER A 57 6.92 -4.62 5.74
CA SER A 57 5.97 -3.75 6.47
C SER A 57 6.58 -2.43 6.98
N LYS A 58 7.88 -2.40 7.30
CA LYS A 58 8.57 -1.22 7.85
C LYS A 58 8.61 0.00 6.92
N MET A 59 8.43 -0.17 5.61
CA MET A 59 8.69 0.89 4.64
C MET A 59 7.54 1.88 4.45
N LEU A 60 6.36 1.63 5.04
CA LEU A 60 5.13 2.36 4.73
C LEU A 60 4.46 2.90 5.99
N ARG A 61 3.84 4.07 5.85
CA ARG A 61 3.04 4.67 6.91
C ARG A 61 1.69 3.97 6.93
N MET A 62 1.56 3.01 7.82
CA MET A 62 0.39 2.17 7.94
C MET A 62 -0.63 2.80 8.89
N LYS A 63 -1.91 2.76 8.51
CA LYS A 63 -3.04 3.15 9.36
C LYS A 63 -4.01 1.97 9.48
N ILE A 64 -4.47 1.70 10.70
CA ILE A 64 -5.62 0.82 10.89
C ILE A 64 -6.88 1.67 10.73
N LEU A 65 -7.79 1.26 9.85
CA LEU A 65 -9.13 1.84 9.81
C LEU A 65 -9.95 1.21 10.93
N LYS A 66 -10.30 1.99 11.95
CA LYS A 66 -11.36 1.66 12.89
C LYS A 66 -12.63 2.32 12.34
N PHE A 67 -13.68 1.52 12.13
CA PHE A 67 -15.04 2.04 11.95
C PHE A 67 -15.62 2.38 13.32
#